data_AF-A0A7R9PIY9-F1
#
_entry.id   AF-A0A7R9PIY9-F1
#
_cell.length_a   1.000
_cell.length_b   1.000
_cell.length_c   1.000
_cell.angle_alpha   90.00
_cell.angle_beta   90.00
_cell.angle_gamma   90.00
#
_symmetry.space_group_name_H-M   'P 1'
#
loop_
_entity.id
_entity.type
_entity.pdbx_description
1 polymer ?
#
loop_
_entity_poly.entity_id
_entity_poly.type
_entity_poly.pdbx_seq_one_letter_code
_entity_poly.pdbx_strand_id
1 'polypeptide(L)'
;MDMRANEEQCLQKKKSCNKQREVNYNETKTVHKETIRLLVSDPCEVVTCVEPEVCQLDAERNPVCRCGDTCSLEFTPVCGSDGKTYSNECVLRQEACRARKSLRIIYRGKCSSGVNPCVSVHCQSGQECAITKYGIAQCECPPECEPVMRPVCGKDGRTYDSSCELRRVSCLNKKTVEVAYTGSCGYTLAWKEIGKTTLRTAYRAYNTELSIISNPVYCERGMGPCASYTCEFGGLCVERSGKAVCECPVCPAEFDPACGSDGISYGNECKLRLEACQHTRKIDVLYKGLCRKLKFV
;
A
#
# COMPACT_ATOMS: atom_id res chain seq x y z
N MET A 1 -19.13 15.55 82.94
CA MET A 1 -20.01 15.65 81.75
C MET A 1 -19.73 17.05 81.20
N ASP A 2 -19.06 17.30 80.09
CA ASP A 2 -19.10 16.60 78.80
C ASP A 2 -17.92 17.08 77.90
N MET A 3 -16.67 16.82 78.30
CA MET A 3 -15.49 17.23 77.50
C MET A 3 -15.12 16.23 76.39
N ARG A 4 -15.58 14.97 76.48
CA ARG A 4 -15.26 13.92 75.48
C ARG A 4 -16.13 14.01 74.23
N ALA A 5 -17.37 14.53 74.33
CA ALA A 5 -18.27 14.68 73.17
C ALA A 5 -17.81 15.77 72.17
N ASN A 6 -17.11 16.81 72.66
CA ASN A 6 -16.57 17.88 71.79
C ASN A 6 -15.31 17.45 71.02
N GLU A 7 -14.53 16.52 71.57
CA GLU A 7 -13.27 16.07 70.96
C GLU A 7 -13.52 15.14 69.76
N GLU A 8 -14.52 14.25 69.86
CA GLU A 8 -14.96 13.38 68.76
C GLU A 8 -15.57 14.17 67.60
N GLN A 9 -16.41 15.19 67.87
CA GLN A 9 -16.97 16.05 66.82
C GLN A 9 -15.88 16.85 66.08
N CYS A 10 -14.83 17.28 66.78
CA CYS A 10 -13.69 18.00 66.19
C CYS A 10 -12.86 17.07 65.28
N LEU A 11 -12.65 15.82 65.69
CA LEU A 11 -11.97 14.80 64.89
C LEU A 11 -12.77 14.41 63.63
N GLN A 12 -14.10 14.35 63.72
CA GLN A 12 -14.97 14.05 62.57
C GLN A 12 -14.97 15.18 61.53
N LYS A 13 -15.01 16.45 61.99
CA LYS A 13 -14.88 17.62 61.10
C LYS A 13 -13.49 17.70 60.44
N LYS A 14 -12.42 17.35 61.16
CA LYS A 14 -11.05 17.23 60.59
C LYS A 14 -10.96 16.18 59.48
N LYS A 15 -11.58 15.01 59.66
CA LYS A 15 -11.61 13.95 58.63
C LYS A 15 -12.38 14.39 57.38
N SER A 16 -13.51 15.09 57.55
CA SER A 16 -14.29 15.63 56.42
C SER A 16 -13.53 16.70 55.63
N CYS A 17 -12.89 17.64 56.35
CA CYS A 17 -12.09 18.71 55.74
C CYS A 17 -10.85 18.18 55.01
N ASN A 18 -10.16 17.17 55.55
CA ASN A 18 -9.03 16.52 54.88
C ASN A 18 -9.46 15.75 53.63
N LYS A 19 -10.62 15.09 53.65
CA LYS A 19 -11.16 14.39 52.47
C LYS A 19 -11.54 15.37 51.34
N GLN A 20 -12.10 16.53 51.67
CA GLN A 20 -12.38 17.59 50.69
C GLN A 20 -11.10 18.25 50.15
N ARG A 21 -10.04 18.34 50.95
CA ARG A 21 -8.70 18.77 50.52
C ARG A 21 -8.04 17.77 49.55
N GLU A 22 -8.16 16.47 49.81
CA GLU A 22 -7.62 15.43 48.93
C GLU A 22 -8.36 15.34 47.59
N VAL A 23 -9.69 15.51 47.58
CA VAL A 23 -10.47 15.57 46.33
C VAL A 23 -10.08 16.78 45.49
N ASN A 24 -10.01 17.98 46.07
CA ASN A 24 -9.56 19.20 45.37
C ASN A 24 -8.10 19.09 44.87
N TYR A 25 -7.21 18.44 45.64
CA TYR A 25 -5.82 18.19 45.23
C TYR A 25 -5.73 17.20 44.05
N ASN A 26 -6.59 16.19 44.02
CA ASN A 26 -6.62 15.20 42.93
C ASN A 26 -7.29 15.76 41.66
N GLU A 27 -8.33 16.58 41.80
CA GLU A 27 -8.97 17.29 40.66
C GLU A 27 -8.01 18.30 40.02
N THR A 28 -7.32 19.11 40.83
CA THR A 28 -6.30 20.06 40.32
C THR A 28 -5.08 19.37 39.68
N LYS A 29 -4.67 18.20 40.20
CA LYS A 29 -3.58 17.39 39.63
C LYS A 29 -3.96 16.69 38.32
N THR A 30 -5.24 16.41 38.10
CA THR A 30 -5.76 15.81 36.86
C THR A 30 -5.85 16.86 35.75
N VAL A 31 -6.32 18.06 36.07
CA VAL A 31 -6.32 19.22 35.14
C VAL A 31 -4.88 19.64 34.79
N HIS A 32 -3.94 19.64 35.75
CA HIS A 32 -2.52 19.91 35.45
C HIS A 32 -1.86 18.81 34.58
N LYS A 33 -2.29 17.55 34.71
CA LYS A 33 -1.83 16.43 33.87
C LYS A 33 -2.36 16.51 32.44
N GLU A 34 -3.58 17.00 32.25
CA GLU A 34 -4.16 17.22 30.92
C GLU A 34 -3.57 18.45 30.22
N THR A 35 -3.28 19.53 30.96
CA THR A 35 -2.64 20.73 30.40
C THR A 35 -1.14 20.56 30.12
N ILE A 36 -0.40 19.76 30.90
CA ILE A 36 1.03 19.47 30.65
C ILE A 36 1.23 18.48 29.49
N ARG A 37 0.23 17.64 29.16
CA ARG A 37 0.26 16.74 27.99
C ARG A 37 0.37 17.47 26.65
N LEU A 38 0.11 18.78 26.60
CA LEU A 38 0.17 19.60 25.40
C LEU A 38 1.51 20.33 25.19
N LEU A 39 2.51 20.16 26.08
CA LEU A 39 3.78 20.91 26.00
C LEU A 39 5.03 20.06 25.78
N VAL A 40 4.93 18.73 25.69
CA VAL A 40 6.08 17.83 25.40
C VAL A 40 5.60 16.60 24.64
N SER A 41 4.98 16.79 23.48
CA SER A 41 4.76 15.68 22.54
C SER A 41 5.91 15.72 21.55
N ASP A 42 6.62 14.61 21.35
CA ASP A 42 7.61 14.52 20.28
C ASP A 42 6.87 14.82 18.95
N PRO A 43 7.23 15.87 18.18
CA PRO A 43 6.52 16.20 16.95
C PRO A 43 6.57 15.07 15.91
N CYS A 44 7.51 14.13 16.04
CA CYS A 44 7.61 12.94 15.23
C CYS A 44 6.72 11.77 15.72
N GLU A 45 6.06 11.89 16.88
CA GLU A 45 5.18 10.84 17.43
C GLU A 45 3.96 10.56 16.55
N VAL A 46 3.52 11.57 15.78
CA VAL A 46 2.34 11.50 14.91
C VAL A 46 2.67 11.44 13.42
N VAL A 47 3.97 11.39 13.05
CA VAL A 47 4.42 11.41 11.65
C VAL A 47 5.01 10.06 11.28
N THR A 48 4.38 9.41 10.29
CA THR A 48 4.86 8.15 9.73
C THR A 48 5.59 8.40 8.40
N CYS A 49 6.89 8.08 8.37
CA CYS A 49 7.71 8.17 7.16
C CYS A 49 7.80 6.79 6.48
N VAL A 50 8.00 6.79 5.15
CA VAL A 50 8.18 5.54 4.39
C VAL A 50 9.63 5.11 4.51
N GLU A 51 9.88 3.87 4.94
CA GLU A 51 11.25 3.36 5.04
C GLU A 51 11.98 3.49 3.68
N PRO A 52 13.21 4.06 3.62
CA PRO A 52 14.18 4.31 4.71
C PRO A 52 14.20 5.76 5.24
N GLU A 53 13.13 6.52 5.02
CA GLU A 53 12.99 7.85 5.60
C GLU A 53 12.67 7.75 7.10
N VAL A 54 13.25 8.67 7.86
CA VAL A 54 13.07 8.82 9.30
C VAL A 54 12.57 10.22 9.55
N CYS A 55 11.64 10.36 10.50
CA CYS A 55 11.17 11.67 10.92
C CYS A 55 12.30 12.39 11.68
N GLN A 56 12.66 13.58 11.21
CA GLN A 56 13.62 14.47 11.84
C GLN A 56 13.02 15.87 11.92
N LEU A 57 13.37 16.63 12.96
CA LEU A 57 12.94 18.02 13.08
C LEU A 57 13.80 18.95 12.22
N ASP A 58 13.19 19.91 11.55
CA ASP A 58 13.90 21.00 10.85
C ASP A 58 14.34 22.12 11.82
N ALA A 59 14.89 23.23 11.28
CA ALA A 59 15.40 24.35 12.07
C ALA A 59 14.28 25.07 12.85
N GLU A 60 13.05 24.97 12.36
CA GLU A 60 11.83 25.54 12.93
C GLU A 60 11.09 24.56 13.85
N ARG A 61 11.68 23.37 14.11
CA ARG A 61 11.09 22.26 14.90
C ARG A 61 9.86 21.59 14.30
N ASN A 62 9.66 21.67 12.98
CA ASN A 62 8.61 20.91 12.31
C ASN A 62 9.12 19.50 11.98
N PRO A 63 8.26 18.46 12.08
CA PRO A 63 8.61 17.11 11.67
C PRO A 63 8.70 16.99 10.15
N VAL A 64 9.84 16.54 9.64
CA VAL A 64 10.12 16.34 8.21
C VAL A 64 10.70 14.94 7.99
N CYS A 65 10.17 14.21 7.02
CA CYS A 65 10.74 12.93 6.60
C CYS A 65 12.01 13.17 5.78
N ARG A 66 13.13 12.59 6.23
CA ARG A 66 14.42 12.65 5.55
C ARG A 66 15.04 11.26 5.52
N CYS A 67 15.86 10.98 4.52
CA CYS A 67 16.63 9.75 4.49
C CYS A 67 17.43 9.63 5.80
N GLY A 68 17.25 8.54 6.55
CA GLY A 68 17.93 8.39 7.84
C GLY A 68 19.44 8.53 7.67
N ASP A 69 20.10 9.29 8.54
CA ASP A 69 21.54 9.60 8.41
C ASP A 69 22.44 8.62 9.18
N THR A 70 21.86 7.87 10.10
CA THR A 70 22.56 6.95 10.99
C THR A 70 22.49 5.52 10.48
N CYS A 71 23.65 4.96 10.16
CA CYS A 71 23.83 3.54 9.90
C CYS A 71 24.88 2.98 10.85
N SER A 72 24.73 1.70 11.23
CA SER A 72 25.79 0.98 11.95
C SER A 72 27.09 1.00 11.16
N LEU A 73 28.23 1.08 11.87
CA LEU A 73 29.57 0.94 11.28
C LEU A 73 29.96 -0.52 11.06
N GLU A 74 29.08 -1.46 11.40
CA GLU A 74 29.28 -2.88 11.13
C GLU A 74 29.46 -3.12 9.62
N PHE A 75 30.51 -3.85 9.28
CA PHE A 75 30.87 -4.14 7.90
C PHE A 75 30.28 -5.48 7.46
N THR A 76 29.03 -5.43 7.00
CA THR A 76 28.28 -6.56 6.43
C THR A 76 27.93 -6.26 4.97
N PRO A 77 28.91 -6.35 4.04
CA PRO A 77 28.78 -5.76 2.72
C PRO A 77 27.64 -6.37 1.91
N VAL A 78 27.04 -5.56 1.03
CA VAL A 78 26.03 -6.00 0.06
C VAL A 78 26.35 -5.47 -1.32
N CYS A 79 26.03 -6.24 -2.36
CA CYS A 79 26.17 -5.82 -3.74
C CYS A 79 24.85 -5.21 -4.24
N GLY A 80 24.89 -3.95 -4.67
CA GLY A 80 23.73 -3.23 -5.19
C GLY A 80 23.46 -3.53 -6.66
N SER A 81 22.22 -3.29 -7.10
CA SER A 81 21.76 -3.47 -8.48
C SER A 81 22.52 -2.61 -9.49
N ASP A 82 23.15 -1.54 -9.03
CA ASP A 82 24.03 -0.65 -9.78
C ASP A 82 25.47 -1.19 -9.91
N GLY A 83 25.73 -2.41 -9.42
CA GLY A 83 27.04 -3.04 -9.43
C GLY A 83 27.99 -2.50 -8.35
N LYS A 84 27.54 -1.60 -7.47
CA LYS A 84 28.38 -1.01 -6.42
C LYS A 84 28.29 -1.83 -5.12
N THR A 85 29.43 -1.97 -4.44
CA THR A 85 29.47 -2.55 -3.09
C THR A 85 29.11 -1.49 -2.07
N TYR A 86 28.15 -1.81 -1.20
CA TYR A 86 27.78 -1.01 -0.04
C TYR A 86 28.30 -1.68 1.22
N SER A 87 28.75 -0.89 2.20
CA SER A 87 29.34 -1.40 3.46
C SER A 87 28.35 -2.22 4.28
N ASN A 88 27.07 -1.89 4.20
CA ASN A 88 25.95 -2.66 4.71
C ASN A 88 24.63 -2.26 4.02
N GLU A 89 23.57 -3.00 4.32
CA GLU A 89 22.23 -2.79 3.77
C GLU A 89 21.64 -1.41 4.10
N CYS A 90 21.91 -0.87 5.30
CA CYS A 90 21.46 0.47 5.68
C CYS A 90 22.06 1.54 4.75
N VAL A 91 23.37 1.47 4.50
CA VAL A 91 24.05 2.43 3.61
C VAL A 91 23.53 2.33 2.17
N LEU A 92 23.18 1.13 1.69
CA LEU A 92 22.54 0.96 0.38
C LEU A 92 21.19 1.67 0.32
N ARG A 93 20.31 1.43 1.31
CA ARG A 93 18.97 2.04 1.36
C ARG A 93 19.04 3.56 1.50
N GLN A 94 19.96 4.06 2.34
CA GLN A 94 20.21 5.48 2.52
C GLN A 94 20.63 6.14 1.21
N GLU A 95 21.58 5.54 0.46
CA GLU A 95 22.00 6.04 -0.84
C GLU A 95 20.85 6.00 -1.86
N ALA A 96 20.07 4.92 -1.87
CA ALA A 96 18.89 4.78 -2.73
C ALA A 96 17.90 5.94 -2.51
N CYS A 97 17.63 6.25 -1.24
CA CYS A 97 16.77 7.35 -0.84
C CYS A 97 17.32 8.71 -1.25
N ARG A 98 18.58 9.01 -0.89
CA ARG A 98 19.21 10.32 -1.18
C ARG A 98 19.35 10.57 -2.68
N ALA A 99 19.72 9.54 -3.44
CA ALA A 99 19.87 9.63 -4.88
C ALA A 99 18.54 9.48 -5.65
N ARG A 100 17.43 9.21 -4.96
CA ARG A 100 16.12 8.87 -5.54
C ARG A 100 16.24 7.75 -6.60
N LYS A 101 17.06 6.74 -6.31
CA LYS A 101 17.30 5.58 -7.17
C LYS A 101 16.62 4.35 -6.58
N SER A 102 16.06 3.51 -7.45
CA SER A 102 15.60 2.18 -7.04
C SER A 102 16.80 1.23 -7.01
N LEU A 103 17.49 1.17 -5.87
CA LEU A 103 18.58 0.22 -5.63
C LEU A 103 18.06 -1.02 -4.91
N ARG A 104 18.44 -2.19 -5.41
CA ARG A 104 18.10 -3.49 -4.82
C ARG A 104 19.39 -4.19 -4.41
N ILE A 105 19.32 -4.97 -3.34
CA ILE A 105 20.41 -5.90 -3.01
C ILE A 105 20.34 -7.06 -4.00
N ILE A 106 21.43 -7.29 -4.71
CA ILE A 106 21.59 -8.47 -5.55
C ILE A 106 22.00 -9.67 -4.68
N TYR A 107 23.05 -9.52 -3.88
CA TYR A 107 23.52 -10.55 -2.97
C TYR A 107 24.28 -9.94 -1.78
N ARG A 108 24.40 -10.71 -0.69
CA ARG A 108 25.20 -10.34 0.48
C ARG A 108 26.67 -10.66 0.20
N GLY A 109 27.54 -9.66 0.34
CA GLY A 109 28.96 -9.70 -0.02
C GLY A 109 29.39 -8.47 -0.83
N LYS A 110 30.69 -8.40 -1.15
CA LYS A 110 31.21 -7.37 -2.07
C LYS A 110 30.89 -7.74 -3.52
N CYS A 111 30.69 -6.74 -4.37
CA CYS A 111 30.59 -6.94 -5.82
C CYS A 111 31.93 -7.45 -6.38
N SER A 112 31.91 -8.49 -7.22
CA SER A 112 33.14 -9.11 -7.75
C SER A 112 33.84 -8.27 -8.82
N SER A 113 33.09 -7.47 -9.59
CA SER A 113 33.64 -6.78 -10.78
C SER A 113 33.03 -5.40 -11.10
N GLY A 114 32.12 -4.88 -10.26
CA GLY A 114 31.42 -3.61 -10.55
C GLY A 114 30.38 -3.66 -11.68
N VAL A 115 30.37 -4.74 -12.47
CA VAL A 115 29.43 -4.99 -13.57
C VAL A 115 28.39 -5.98 -13.08
N ASN A 116 27.10 -5.69 -13.33
CA ASN A 116 26.00 -6.60 -13.03
C ASN A 116 25.95 -7.72 -14.10
N PRO A 117 26.27 -8.99 -13.76
CA PRO A 117 26.33 -10.08 -14.73
C PRO A 117 24.96 -10.46 -15.32
N CYS A 118 23.84 -10.05 -14.71
CA CYS A 118 22.51 -10.29 -15.25
C CYS A 118 22.15 -9.40 -16.45
N VAL A 119 22.94 -8.36 -16.75
CA VAL A 119 22.69 -7.47 -17.90
C VAL A 119 22.81 -8.22 -19.24
N SER A 120 23.72 -9.18 -19.33
CA SER A 120 23.98 -9.96 -20.54
C SER A 120 23.23 -11.31 -20.60
N VAL A 121 22.50 -11.67 -19.55
CA VAL A 121 21.81 -12.97 -19.45
C VAL A 121 20.34 -12.79 -19.78
N HIS A 122 19.81 -13.65 -20.65
CA HIS A 122 18.38 -13.72 -20.95
C HIS A 122 17.84 -15.06 -20.43
N CYS A 123 17.02 -14.99 -19.38
CA CYS A 123 16.42 -16.16 -18.76
C CYS A 123 15.16 -16.62 -19.51
N GLN A 124 14.80 -17.89 -19.36
CA GLN A 124 13.60 -18.46 -19.98
C GLN A 124 12.32 -17.97 -19.29
N SER A 125 11.17 -18.16 -19.93
CA SER A 125 9.87 -17.64 -19.47
C SER A 125 9.55 -18.00 -18.02
N GLY A 126 9.47 -16.97 -17.17
CA GLY A 126 9.16 -17.11 -15.75
C GLY A 126 10.36 -17.30 -14.83
N GLN A 127 11.58 -17.43 -15.37
CA GLN A 127 12.81 -17.37 -14.59
C GLN A 127 13.28 -15.92 -14.40
N GLU A 128 13.89 -15.67 -13.26
CA GLU A 128 14.53 -14.40 -12.93
C GLU A 128 16.04 -14.62 -12.83
N CYS A 129 16.82 -13.63 -13.27
CA CYS A 129 18.27 -13.69 -13.13
C CYS A 129 18.65 -13.31 -11.70
N ALA A 130 19.22 -14.26 -10.98
CA ALA A 130 19.84 -14.07 -9.68
C ALA A 130 21.38 -14.13 -9.83
N ILE A 131 22.11 -13.50 -8.91
CA ILE A 131 23.56 -13.59 -8.90
C ILE A 131 23.97 -14.38 -7.66
N THR A 132 24.72 -15.44 -7.89
CA THR A 132 25.20 -16.31 -6.83
C THR A 132 26.21 -15.57 -5.94
N LYS A 133 26.50 -16.12 -4.76
CA LYS A 133 27.54 -15.59 -3.86
C LYS A 133 28.95 -15.48 -4.49
N TYR A 134 29.16 -16.13 -5.64
CA TYR A 134 30.40 -16.08 -6.41
C TYR A 134 30.41 -14.97 -7.47
N GLY A 135 29.32 -14.20 -7.60
CA GLY A 135 29.20 -13.17 -8.63
C GLY A 135 28.87 -13.71 -10.01
N ILE A 136 28.26 -14.90 -10.10
CA ILE A 136 27.86 -15.54 -11.36
C ILE A 136 26.36 -15.34 -11.56
N ALA A 137 25.93 -14.86 -12.73
CA ALA A 137 24.52 -14.79 -13.09
C ALA A 137 23.95 -16.19 -13.36
N GLN A 138 22.81 -16.49 -12.75
CA GLN A 138 22.11 -17.75 -12.85
C GLN A 138 20.62 -17.50 -12.98
N CYS A 139 19.97 -18.19 -13.91
CA CYS A 139 18.53 -18.12 -14.10
C CYS A 139 17.83 -19.11 -13.16
N GLU A 140 17.01 -18.58 -12.27
CA GLU A 140 16.33 -19.36 -11.24
C GLU A 140 14.84 -18.98 -11.19
N CYS A 141 14.02 -19.84 -10.58
CA CYS A 141 12.63 -19.47 -10.33
C CYS A 141 12.53 -18.49 -9.16
N PRO A 142 11.46 -17.66 -9.10
CA PRO A 142 11.24 -16.76 -7.98
C PRO A 142 11.35 -17.48 -6.62
N PRO A 143 11.88 -16.81 -5.59
CA PRO A 143 11.98 -17.36 -4.24
C PRO A 143 10.60 -17.67 -3.66
N GLU A 144 10.55 -18.36 -2.52
CA GLU A 144 9.29 -18.59 -1.80
C GLU A 144 8.54 -17.28 -1.56
N CYS A 145 7.25 -17.30 -1.85
CA CYS A 145 6.40 -16.13 -1.72
C CYS A 145 6.01 -15.92 -0.25
N GLU A 146 5.76 -14.67 0.11
CA GLU A 146 5.13 -14.37 1.38
C GLU A 146 3.73 -15.03 1.45
N PRO A 147 3.30 -15.51 2.63
CA PRO A 147 2.03 -16.22 2.81
C PRO A 147 0.84 -15.24 2.82
N VAL A 148 0.70 -14.46 1.75
CA VAL A 148 -0.35 -13.46 1.56
C VAL A 148 -1.44 -14.03 0.64
N MET A 149 -2.67 -14.08 1.16
CA MET A 149 -3.83 -14.60 0.42
C MET A 149 -4.48 -13.50 -0.43
N ARG A 150 -4.14 -13.46 -1.73
CA ARG A 150 -4.73 -12.57 -2.75
C ARG A 150 -4.95 -13.38 -4.05
N PRO A 151 -6.01 -14.20 -4.11
CA PRO A 151 -6.09 -15.29 -5.09
C PRO A 151 -6.21 -14.79 -6.53
N VAL A 152 -5.67 -15.59 -7.45
CA VAL A 152 -5.80 -15.40 -8.90
C VAL A 152 -6.20 -16.71 -9.58
N CYS A 153 -7.03 -16.64 -10.61
CA CYS A 153 -7.37 -17.78 -11.44
C CYS A 153 -6.44 -17.79 -12.65
N GLY A 154 -5.70 -18.88 -12.83
CA GLY A 154 -4.88 -19.11 -14.01
C GLY A 154 -5.72 -19.48 -15.23
N LYS A 155 -5.18 -19.27 -16.43
CA LYS A 155 -5.78 -19.75 -17.69
C LYS A 155 -5.88 -21.28 -17.77
N ASP A 156 -5.17 -21.98 -16.90
CA ASP A 156 -5.26 -23.42 -16.71
C ASP A 156 -6.44 -23.86 -15.80
N GLY A 157 -7.26 -22.91 -15.35
CA GLY A 157 -8.45 -23.16 -14.53
C GLY A 157 -8.13 -23.45 -13.06
N ARG A 158 -6.90 -23.19 -12.61
CA ARG A 158 -6.48 -23.39 -11.21
C ARG A 158 -6.42 -22.06 -10.44
N THR A 159 -6.86 -22.10 -9.20
CA THR A 159 -6.69 -20.98 -8.26
C THR A 159 -5.29 -21.04 -7.65
N TYR A 160 -4.63 -19.89 -7.58
CA TYR A 160 -3.36 -19.70 -6.88
C TYR A 160 -3.54 -18.67 -5.77
N ASP A 161 -2.86 -18.86 -4.64
CA ASP A 161 -2.98 -18.01 -3.45
C ASP A 161 -2.56 -16.56 -3.71
N SER A 162 -1.62 -16.36 -4.63
CA SER A 162 -1.20 -15.04 -5.09
C SER A 162 -0.66 -15.06 -6.52
N SER A 163 -0.51 -13.89 -7.13
CA SER A 163 0.19 -13.78 -8.43
C SER A 163 1.67 -14.14 -8.36
N CYS A 164 2.28 -14.12 -7.16
CA CYS A 164 3.63 -14.61 -6.93
C CYS A 164 3.65 -16.14 -7.02
N GLU A 165 2.73 -16.80 -6.30
CA GLU A 165 2.62 -18.26 -6.31
C GLU A 165 2.34 -18.81 -7.71
N LEU A 166 1.44 -18.17 -8.47
CA LEU A 166 1.20 -18.55 -9.86
C LEU A 166 2.50 -18.52 -10.69
N ARG A 167 3.27 -17.43 -10.62
CA ARG A 167 4.53 -17.29 -11.38
C ARG A 167 5.58 -18.30 -10.94
N ARG A 168 5.75 -18.47 -9.63
CA ARG A 168 6.71 -19.40 -9.04
C ARG A 168 6.40 -20.85 -9.41
N VAL A 169 5.17 -21.31 -9.19
CA VAL A 169 4.72 -22.66 -9.51
C VAL A 169 4.79 -22.91 -11.02
N SER A 170 4.46 -21.91 -11.84
CA SER A 170 4.61 -21.99 -13.29
C SER A 170 6.07 -22.24 -13.70
N CYS A 171 6.99 -21.44 -13.15
CA CYS A 171 8.43 -21.59 -13.40
C CYS A 171 8.95 -22.95 -12.94
N LEU A 172 8.63 -23.38 -11.72
CA LEU A 172 9.09 -24.65 -11.16
C LEU A 172 8.60 -25.85 -11.99
N ASN A 173 7.37 -25.76 -12.51
CA ASN A 173 6.80 -26.79 -13.37
C ASN A 173 7.15 -26.63 -14.86
N LYS A 174 7.98 -25.64 -15.22
CA LYS A 174 8.34 -25.30 -16.61
C LYS A 174 7.10 -25.10 -17.50
N LYS A 175 6.05 -24.51 -16.94
CA LYS A 175 4.82 -24.15 -17.63
C LYS A 175 4.70 -22.64 -17.70
N THR A 176 4.04 -22.14 -18.72
CA THR A 176 3.66 -20.72 -18.81
C THR A 176 2.17 -20.62 -18.56
N VAL A 177 1.79 -20.38 -17.31
CA VAL A 177 0.40 -20.10 -16.93
C VAL A 177 0.28 -18.60 -16.76
N GLU A 178 -0.64 -17.99 -17.50
CA GLU A 178 -0.99 -16.59 -17.33
C GLU A 178 -2.20 -16.47 -16.42
N VAL A 179 -2.34 -15.31 -15.78
CA VAL A 179 -3.56 -14.97 -15.04
C VAL A 179 -4.72 -14.85 -16.03
N ALA A 180 -5.79 -15.59 -15.81
CA ALA A 180 -7.06 -15.39 -16.49
C ALA A 180 -7.81 -14.19 -15.89
N TYR A 181 -7.96 -14.17 -14.55
CA TYR A 181 -8.59 -13.08 -13.81
C TYR A 181 -8.21 -13.11 -12.32
N THR A 182 -8.46 -12.00 -11.62
CA THR A 182 -8.28 -11.89 -10.16
C THR A 182 -9.42 -12.58 -9.40
N GLY A 183 -9.11 -13.34 -8.35
CA GLY A 183 -10.06 -14.15 -7.58
C GLY A 183 -9.92 -15.65 -7.87
N SER A 184 -10.67 -16.48 -7.15
CA SER A 184 -10.63 -17.94 -7.29
C SER A 184 -11.37 -18.43 -8.54
N CYS A 185 -10.90 -19.53 -9.14
CA CYS A 185 -11.63 -20.21 -10.21
C CYS A 185 -13.00 -20.73 -9.73
N GLY A 186 -14.00 -20.78 -10.62
CA GLY A 186 -15.33 -21.34 -10.32
C GLY A 186 -16.39 -20.35 -9.81
N TYR A 187 -16.02 -19.11 -9.45
CA TYR A 187 -17.00 -18.08 -9.07
C TYR A 187 -17.95 -17.68 -10.24
N THR A 188 -17.57 -18.03 -11.48
CA THR A 188 -18.33 -17.75 -12.70
C THR A 188 -19.43 -18.77 -13.01
N LEU A 189 -19.54 -19.89 -12.27
CA LEU A 189 -20.59 -20.90 -12.48
C LEU A 189 -21.88 -20.65 -11.66
N ALA A 190 -21.89 -19.71 -10.72
CA ALA A 190 -23.08 -19.37 -9.94
C ALA A 190 -24.10 -18.49 -10.71
N TRP A 191 -23.75 -17.95 -11.89
CA TRP A 191 -24.58 -16.95 -12.58
C TRP A 191 -25.31 -17.48 -13.83
N LYS A 192 -25.04 -18.72 -14.26
CA LYS A 192 -25.70 -19.29 -15.44
C LYS A 192 -27.09 -19.88 -15.16
N GLU A 193 -27.48 -20.08 -13.90
CA GLU A 193 -28.81 -20.60 -13.55
C GLU A 193 -29.74 -19.61 -12.84
N ILE A 194 -29.24 -18.46 -12.37
CA ILE A 194 -30.08 -17.43 -11.69
C ILE A 194 -30.89 -16.59 -12.70
N GLY A 195 -30.81 -16.91 -14.00
CA GLY A 195 -31.56 -16.23 -15.06
C GLY A 195 -32.96 -16.79 -15.35
N LYS A 196 -33.47 -17.79 -14.62
CA LYS A 196 -34.72 -18.49 -15.01
C LYS A 196 -35.79 -18.70 -13.95
N THR A 197 -35.66 -18.21 -12.72
CA THR A 197 -36.74 -18.33 -11.72
C THR A 197 -37.11 -16.98 -11.14
N THR A 198 -38.35 -16.58 -11.41
CA THR A 198 -39.03 -15.40 -10.89
C THR A 198 -38.76 -15.16 -9.40
N LEU A 199 -38.36 -13.93 -9.08
CA LEU A 199 -37.97 -13.35 -7.79
C LEU A 199 -38.99 -13.45 -6.62
N ARG A 200 -40.00 -14.34 -6.70
CA ARG A 200 -41.03 -14.48 -5.65
C ARG A 200 -40.87 -15.72 -4.77
N THR A 201 -40.02 -16.67 -5.13
CA THR A 201 -39.80 -17.91 -4.34
C THR A 201 -38.46 -17.96 -3.61
N ALA A 202 -37.49 -17.09 -3.92
CA ALA A 202 -36.20 -17.05 -3.21
C ALA A 202 -36.31 -16.50 -1.77
N TYR A 203 -37.37 -15.75 -1.45
CA TYR A 203 -37.60 -15.20 -0.09
C TYR A 203 -37.95 -16.28 0.96
N ARG A 204 -38.19 -17.53 0.54
CA ARG A 204 -38.55 -18.63 1.47
C ARG A 204 -37.44 -19.65 1.75
N ALA A 205 -36.27 -19.52 1.12
CA ALA A 205 -35.19 -20.50 1.28
C ALA A 205 -34.01 -20.00 2.16
N TYR A 206 -34.09 -18.80 2.74
CA TYR A 206 -32.96 -18.19 3.47
C TYR A 206 -33.13 -18.11 5.00
N ASN A 207 -34.09 -18.85 5.59
CA ASN A 207 -34.33 -18.78 7.04
C ASN A 207 -34.36 -20.14 7.74
N THR A 208 -33.47 -21.05 7.35
CA THR A 208 -33.10 -22.17 8.22
C THR A 208 -31.59 -22.43 8.11
N GLU A 209 -30.89 -21.95 9.15
CA GLU A 209 -29.61 -22.48 9.65
C GLU A 209 -28.36 -22.30 8.77
N LEU A 210 -27.63 -21.19 8.93
CA LEU A 210 -26.45 -21.20 9.81
C LEU A 210 -25.87 -19.79 10.00
N SER A 211 -25.54 -19.53 11.25
CA SER A 211 -25.03 -18.31 11.86
C SER A 211 -23.52 -18.11 11.67
N ILE A 212 -23.10 -16.84 11.61
CA ILE A 212 -21.75 -16.31 11.94
C ILE A 212 -20.71 -16.58 10.83
N ILE A 213 -20.19 -15.59 10.11
CA ILE A 213 -19.24 -14.57 10.60
C ILE A 213 -19.63 -13.16 10.13
N SER A 214 -19.65 -12.25 11.09
CA SER A 214 -19.70 -10.80 10.93
C SER A 214 -18.62 -10.24 10.01
N ASN A 215 -19.04 -9.44 9.03
CA ASN A 215 -18.28 -8.47 8.23
C ASN A 215 -16.90 -8.89 7.69
N PRO A 216 -16.81 -8.89 6.36
CA PRO A 216 -15.77 -8.13 5.70
C PRO A 216 -16.36 -7.16 4.69
N VAL A 217 -15.99 -5.89 4.85
CA VAL A 217 -16.08 -4.86 3.82
C VAL A 217 -15.26 -5.35 2.61
N TYR A 218 -15.92 -6.02 1.67
CA TYR A 218 -15.40 -6.23 0.33
C TYR A 218 -16.23 -5.37 -0.62
N CYS A 219 -15.57 -4.43 -1.32
CA CYS A 219 -16.19 -3.71 -2.42
C CYS A 219 -16.67 -4.71 -3.48
N GLU A 220 -17.96 -5.01 -3.48
CA GLU A 220 -18.63 -5.62 -4.62
C GLU A 220 -18.33 -4.75 -5.85
N ARG A 221 -17.72 -5.34 -6.89
CA ARG A 221 -17.80 -4.76 -8.23
C ARG A 221 -19.29 -4.82 -8.58
N GLY A 222 -19.94 -3.67 -8.41
CA GLY A 222 -21.31 -3.58 -7.89
C GLY A 222 -22.38 -4.15 -8.80
N MET A 223 -23.46 -4.64 -8.19
CA MET A 223 -24.76 -4.73 -8.85
C MET A 223 -25.24 -3.29 -9.13
N GLY A 224 -25.33 -2.90 -10.40
CA GLY A 224 -25.79 -1.56 -10.78
C GLY A 224 -25.54 -1.23 -12.25
N PRO A 225 -26.07 -0.10 -12.74
CA PRO A 225 -25.97 0.29 -14.16
C PRO A 225 -24.53 0.41 -14.67
N CYS A 226 -23.58 0.75 -13.80
CA CYS A 226 -22.16 0.86 -14.13
C CYS A 226 -21.38 -0.46 -14.11
N ALA A 227 -22.03 -1.59 -13.83
CA ALA A 227 -21.39 -2.90 -13.76
C ALA A 227 -20.92 -3.42 -15.13
N SER A 228 -21.67 -3.11 -16.19
CA SER A 228 -21.40 -3.51 -17.57
C SER A 228 -21.21 -2.32 -18.52
N TYR A 229 -21.31 -1.09 -18.00
CA TYR A 229 -21.22 0.14 -18.78
C TYR A 229 -19.82 0.74 -18.70
N THR A 230 -19.11 0.74 -19.83
CA THR A 230 -17.76 1.32 -19.93
C THR A 230 -17.84 2.68 -20.59
N CYS A 231 -17.30 3.70 -19.93
CA CYS A 231 -17.25 5.05 -20.46
C CYS A 231 -16.06 5.23 -21.40
N GLU A 232 -16.32 5.82 -22.57
CA GLU A 232 -15.27 6.13 -23.54
C GLU A 232 -14.47 7.37 -23.13
N PHE A 233 -13.32 7.55 -23.77
CA PHE A 233 -12.47 8.75 -23.64
C PHE A 233 -12.04 9.07 -22.20
N GLY A 234 -11.89 8.07 -21.32
CA GLY A 234 -11.41 8.30 -19.95
C GLY A 234 -12.46 8.81 -18.96
N GLY A 235 -13.75 8.77 -19.33
CA GLY A 235 -14.84 9.02 -18.41
C GLY A 235 -14.97 7.94 -17.32
N LEU A 236 -15.52 8.33 -16.17
CA LEU A 236 -15.89 7.45 -15.07
C LEU A 236 -17.41 7.22 -15.11
N CYS A 237 -17.82 5.97 -14.95
CA CYS A 237 -19.23 5.66 -14.83
C CYS A 237 -19.71 5.97 -13.41
N VAL A 238 -20.76 6.79 -13.30
CA VAL A 238 -21.48 7.08 -12.08
C VAL A 238 -22.96 6.79 -12.26
N GLU A 239 -23.64 6.41 -11.17
CA GLU A 239 -25.07 6.16 -11.19
C GLU A 239 -25.86 7.44 -10.89
N ARG A 240 -26.73 7.86 -11.81
CA ARG A 240 -27.74 8.90 -11.54
C ARG A 240 -29.13 8.34 -11.82
N SER A 241 -29.98 8.36 -10.80
CA SER A 241 -31.38 7.92 -10.92
C SER A 241 -31.54 6.51 -11.52
N GLY A 242 -30.68 5.57 -11.11
CA GLY A 242 -30.73 4.19 -11.61
C GLY A 242 -30.22 4.00 -13.04
N LYS A 243 -29.51 4.97 -13.61
CA LYS A 243 -28.89 4.88 -14.94
C LYS A 243 -27.39 5.15 -14.88
N ALA A 244 -26.65 4.49 -15.76
CA ALA A 244 -25.23 4.73 -15.96
C ALA A 244 -25.02 6.04 -16.70
N VAL A 245 -24.27 6.95 -16.10
CA VAL A 245 -23.89 8.24 -16.69
C VAL A 245 -22.37 8.34 -16.66
N CYS A 246 -21.77 8.77 -17.77
CA CYS A 246 -20.34 9.02 -17.85
C CYS A 246 -20.03 10.46 -17.45
N GLU A 247 -19.17 10.63 -16.45
CA GLU A 247 -18.70 11.93 -16.00
C GLU A 247 -17.17 11.96 -16.04
N CYS A 248 -16.59 13.14 -16.30
CA CYS A 248 -15.13 13.26 -16.36
C CYS A 248 -14.51 13.22 -14.96
N PRO A 249 -13.31 12.63 -14.81
CA PRO A 249 -12.68 12.45 -13.51
C PRO A 249 -12.23 13.79 -12.90
N VAL A 250 -12.39 13.94 -11.59
CA VAL A 250 -11.74 15.02 -10.84
C VAL A 250 -10.34 14.56 -10.47
N CYS A 251 -9.33 15.34 -10.84
CA CYS A 251 -7.94 14.90 -10.75
C CYS A 251 -7.13 15.61 -9.66
N PRO A 252 -6.26 14.88 -8.94
CA PRO A 252 -5.34 15.50 -7.99
C PRO A 252 -4.30 16.36 -8.71
N ALA A 253 -3.74 17.31 -7.96
CA ALA A 253 -2.68 18.19 -8.46
C ALA A 253 -1.31 17.48 -8.62
N GLU A 254 -1.17 16.26 -8.09
CA GLU A 254 0.05 15.44 -8.13
C GLU A 254 0.66 15.36 -9.53
N PHE A 255 2.00 15.35 -9.59
CA PHE A 255 2.77 15.29 -10.82
C PHE A 255 3.42 13.90 -10.97
N ASP A 256 2.76 13.01 -11.70
CA ASP A 256 3.24 11.69 -12.14
C ASP A 256 3.09 11.60 -13.66
N PRO A 257 3.99 12.25 -14.42
CA PRO A 257 3.72 12.59 -15.81
C PRO A 257 3.48 11.37 -16.69
N ALA A 258 2.59 11.50 -17.67
CA ALA A 258 2.30 10.46 -18.66
C ALA A 258 2.36 11.06 -20.07
N CYS A 259 2.98 10.33 -20.99
CA CYS A 259 3.00 10.71 -22.40
C CYS A 259 1.77 10.14 -23.10
N GLY A 260 0.95 11.01 -23.67
CA GLY A 260 -0.20 10.64 -24.46
C GLY A 260 0.18 10.23 -25.88
N SER A 261 -0.69 9.44 -26.51
CA SER A 261 -0.63 9.05 -27.93
C SER A 261 -0.75 10.22 -28.91
N ASP A 262 -1.18 11.38 -28.42
CA ASP A 262 -1.17 12.67 -29.12
C ASP A 262 0.20 13.38 -29.07
N GLY A 263 1.21 12.78 -28.42
CA GLY A 263 2.54 13.36 -28.26
C GLY A 263 2.60 14.47 -27.20
N ILE A 264 1.53 14.66 -26.42
CA ILE A 264 1.46 15.65 -25.35
C ILE A 264 1.79 15.00 -24.01
N SER A 265 2.54 15.74 -23.18
CA SER A 265 2.85 15.29 -21.82
C SER A 265 1.81 15.81 -20.86
N TYR A 266 1.15 14.90 -20.14
CA TYR A 266 0.16 15.24 -19.13
C TYR A 266 0.79 15.16 -17.75
N GLY A 267 0.37 16.05 -16.85
CA GLY A 267 0.91 16.10 -15.49
C GLY A 267 0.66 14.83 -14.68
N ASN A 268 -0.41 14.11 -14.99
CA ASN A 268 -0.63 12.74 -14.54
C ASN A 268 -1.63 11.99 -15.44
N GLU A 269 -1.73 10.68 -15.28
CA GLU A 269 -2.66 9.85 -16.05
C GLU A 269 -4.13 10.25 -15.84
N CYS A 270 -4.51 10.73 -14.65
CA CYS A 270 -5.87 11.25 -14.42
C CYS A 270 -6.13 12.48 -15.30
N LYS A 271 -5.21 13.45 -15.33
CA LYS A 271 -5.31 14.68 -16.13
C LYS A 271 -5.34 14.36 -17.63
N LEU A 272 -4.62 13.32 -18.07
CA LEU A 272 -4.74 12.80 -19.44
C LEU A 272 -6.15 12.28 -19.73
N ARG A 273 -6.71 11.45 -18.84
CA ARG A 273 -8.08 10.92 -18.98
C ARG A 273 -9.15 12.02 -18.88
N LEU A 274 -8.91 13.04 -18.07
CA LEU A 274 -9.75 14.24 -17.97
C LEU A 274 -9.79 14.99 -19.30
N GLU A 275 -8.64 15.26 -19.90
CA GLU A 275 -8.50 15.92 -21.19
C GLU A 275 -9.12 15.10 -22.33
N ALA A 276 -8.91 13.77 -22.32
CA ALA A 276 -9.58 12.85 -23.23
C ALA A 276 -11.10 12.95 -23.10
N CYS A 277 -11.62 13.00 -21.87
CA CYS A 277 -13.06 12.99 -21.58
C CYS A 277 -13.72 14.31 -21.96
N GLN A 278 -13.11 15.44 -21.58
CA GLN A 278 -13.61 16.78 -21.87
C GLN A 278 -13.65 17.08 -23.37
N HIS A 279 -12.67 16.56 -24.11
CA HIS A 279 -12.55 16.80 -25.54
C HIS A 279 -13.03 15.63 -26.41
N THR A 280 -13.59 14.57 -25.82
CA THR A 280 -14.06 13.36 -26.53
C THR A 280 -13.04 12.80 -27.51
N ARG A 281 -11.78 12.73 -27.07
CA ARG A 281 -10.66 12.23 -27.88
C ARG A 281 -10.04 11.02 -27.22
N LYS A 282 -9.75 9.99 -28.02
CA LYS A 282 -9.06 8.81 -27.51
C LYS A 282 -7.57 9.15 -27.38
N ILE A 283 -7.13 9.31 -26.14
CA ILE A 283 -5.74 9.53 -25.80
C ILE A 283 -5.35 8.35 -24.91
N ASP A 284 -4.64 7.40 -25.50
CA ASP A 284 -4.04 6.29 -24.77
C ASP A 284 -2.70 6.74 -24.17
N VAL A 285 -2.34 6.22 -22.99
CA VAL A 285 -1.01 6.40 -22.39
C VAL A 285 -0.01 5.57 -23.20
N LEU A 286 0.96 6.23 -23.83
CA LEU A 286 2.05 5.53 -24.51
C LEU A 286 3.06 4.98 -23.51
N TYR A 287 3.50 5.82 -22.58
CA TYR A 287 4.44 5.45 -21.52
C TYR A 287 4.40 6.48 -20.38
N LYS A 288 4.89 6.06 -19.21
CA LYS A 288 5.05 6.96 -18.06
C LYS A 288 6.27 7.87 -18.26
N GLY A 289 6.10 9.15 -17.98
CA GLY A 289 7.08 10.22 -18.19
C GLY A 289 6.63 11.24 -19.23
N LEU A 290 7.46 12.28 -19.42
CA LEU A 290 7.24 13.30 -20.45
C LEU A 290 7.50 12.74 -21.86
N CYS A 291 6.75 13.21 -22.84
CA CYS A 291 6.98 12.90 -24.24
C CYS A 291 8.36 13.40 -24.69
N ARG A 292 9.13 12.55 -25.38
CA ARG A 292 10.44 12.91 -25.90
C ARG A 292 10.25 13.60 -27.25
N LYS A 293 10.76 14.82 -27.40
CA LYS A 293 10.93 15.40 -28.75
C LYS A 293 12.07 14.66 -29.44
N LEU A 294 11.76 13.95 -30.52
CA LEU A 294 12.78 13.42 -31.43
C LEU A 294 13.59 14.61 -31.96
N LYS A 295 14.84 14.74 -31.50
CA LYS A 295 15.81 15.57 -32.19
C LYS A 295 16.18 14.79 -33.45
N PHE A 296 15.65 15.22 -34.58
CA PHE A 296 16.22 14.88 -35.88
C PHE A 296 17.64 15.47 -35.88
N VAL A 297 18.62 14.60 -35.70
CA VAL A 297 20.04 14.88 -35.96
C VAL A 297 20.34 14.33 -37.34
#